data_AF-J9CC85-F1
#
_entry.id   AF-J9CC85-F1
#
_cell.length_a   1.000
_cell.length_b   1.000
_cell.length_c   1.000
_cell.angle_alpha   90.00
_cell.angle_beta   90.00
_cell.angle_gamma   90.00
#
_symmetry.space_group_name_H-M   'P 1'
#
loop_
_entity.id
_entity.type
_entity.pdbx_description
1 polymer ?
#
loop_
_entity_poly.entity_id
_entity_poly.type
_entity_poly.pdbx_seq_one_letter_code
_entity_poly.pdbx_strand_id
1 'polypeptide(L)'
;MSISRFNAVEKASNRKAVEAIIPEHKVSEYFGENVFSRKAMQKYLSKETYKALTQAIDSGKPIDRQIANLVAAGMRMWAQEKGVTHYTHWFQPLTDGTAEKHDAFVEHDGTGGMIEEFSGKLLVQQ
;
A
#
# COMPACT_ATOMS: atom_id res chain seq x y z
N MET A 1 8.11 30.38 35.85
CA MET A 1 7.97 28.99 35.34
C MET A 1 6.88 28.98 34.29
N SER A 2 7.07 28.32 33.14
CA SER A 2 6.11 28.41 32.03
C SER A 2 4.82 27.64 32.33
N ILE A 3 3.68 28.34 32.20
CA ILE A 3 2.31 27.78 32.38
C ILE A 3 2.08 26.56 31.48
N SER A 4 2.68 26.55 30.28
CA SER A 4 2.62 25.45 29.31
C SER A 4 3.11 24.10 29.86
N ARG A 5 4.17 24.08 30.68
CA ARG A 5 4.70 22.84 31.26
C ARG A 5 3.72 22.20 32.24
N PHE A 6 3.10 23.01 33.09
CA PHE A 6 2.13 22.52 34.07
C PHE A 6 0.88 21.96 33.37
N ASN A 7 0.40 22.65 32.33
CA ASN A 7 -0.71 22.17 31.51
C ASN A 7 -0.39 20.82 30.81
N ALA A 8 0.85 20.62 30.37
CA ALA A 8 1.26 19.35 29.75
C ALA A 8 1.26 18.19 30.78
N VAL A 9 1.77 18.44 31.99
CA VAL A 9 1.78 17.44 33.08
C VAL A 9 0.35 17.11 33.51
N GLU A 10 -0.52 18.11 33.65
CA GLU A 10 -1.93 17.91 34.00
C GLU A 10 -2.66 17.08 32.92
N LYS A 11 -2.47 17.41 31.63
CA LYS A 11 -3.04 16.63 30.52
C LYS A 11 -2.54 15.19 30.50
N ALA A 12 -1.26 14.97 30.74
CA ALA A 12 -0.67 13.63 30.79
C ALA A 12 -1.21 12.83 32.00
N SER A 13 -1.29 13.46 33.16
CA SER A 13 -1.79 12.85 34.40
C SER A 13 -3.26 12.43 34.28
N ASN A 14 -4.05 13.14 33.49
CA ASN A 14 -5.48 12.87 33.27
C ASN A 14 -5.76 12.02 32.02
N ARG A 15 -4.74 11.63 31.25
CA ARG A 15 -4.94 10.85 30.02
C ARG A 15 -5.33 9.41 30.35
N LYS A 16 -6.54 9.02 29.99
CA LYS A 16 -6.98 7.62 30.04
C LYS A 16 -6.36 6.84 28.89
N ALA A 17 -6.03 5.58 29.15
CA ALA A 17 -5.59 4.66 28.12
C ALA A 17 -6.71 4.47 27.08
N VAL A 18 -6.35 4.45 25.80
CA VAL A 18 -7.27 4.08 24.73
C VAL A 18 -7.35 2.56 24.73
N GLU A 19 -8.55 2.01 24.84
CA GLU A 19 -8.75 0.56 24.80
C GLU A 19 -8.44 0.03 23.39
N ALA A 20 -7.63 -1.03 23.33
CA ALA A 20 -7.35 -1.72 22.09
C ALA A 20 -8.50 -2.69 21.80
N ILE A 21 -9.10 -2.56 20.61
CA ILE A 21 -10.11 -3.51 20.14
C ILE A 21 -9.37 -4.78 19.72
N ILE A 22 -9.68 -5.89 20.39
CA ILE A 22 -9.20 -7.22 20.00
C ILE A 22 -10.24 -7.78 19.02
N PRO A 23 -9.87 -8.07 17.76
CA PRO A 23 -10.79 -8.69 16.81
C PRO A 23 -11.33 -10.01 17.36
N GLU A 24 -12.64 -10.25 17.25
CA GLU A 24 -13.28 -11.49 17.71
C GLU A 24 -12.89 -12.71 16.85
N HIS A 25 -12.46 -12.44 15.62
CA HIS A 25 -12.05 -13.44 14.63
C HIS A 25 -10.69 -14.08 14.94
N LYS A 26 -10.48 -15.30 14.44
CA LYS A 26 -9.18 -15.96 14.57
C LYS A 26 -8.10 -15.11 13.90
N VAL A 27 -6.90 -15.08 14.48
CA VAL A 27 -5.74 -14.34 13.94
C VAL A 27 -5.49 -14.65 12.47
N SER A 28 -5.67 -15.91 12.06
CA SER A 28 -5.51 -16.37 10.68
C SER A 28 -6.48 -15.72 9.67
N GLU A 29 -7.59 -15.13 10.13
CA GLU A 29 -8.61 -14.51 9.27
C GLU A 29 -8.21 -13.10 8.83
N TYR A 30 -7.56 -12.31 9.71
CA TYR A 30 -7.16 -10.93 9.42
C TYR A 30 -5.65 -10.74 9.23
N PHE A 31 -4.82 -11.72 9.62
CA PHE A 31 -3.38 -11.63 9.44
C PHE A 31 -3.02 -11.49 7.96
N GLY A 32 -2.32 -10.40 7.63
CA GLY A 32 -1.91 -10.10 6.25
C GLY A 32 -3.07 -9.69 5.33
N GLU A 33 -4.27 -9.39 5.87
CA GLU A 33 -5.43 -9.04 5.05
C GLU A 33 -5.20 -7.80 4.19
N ASN A 34 -4.38 -6.85 4.65
CA ASN A 34 -4.03 -5.61 3.96
C ASN A 34 -2.67 -5.68 3.25
N VAL A 35 -2.23 -6.89 2.89
CA VAL A 35 -1.01 -7.13 2.12
C VAL A 35 -1.38 -7.83 0.81
N PHE A 36 -0.86 -7.33 -0.32
CA PHE A 36 -0.97 -8.01 -1.61
C PHE A 36 -0.04 -9.23 -1.67
N SER A 37 -0.31 -10.21 -0.81
CA SER A 37 0.47 -11.43 -0.61
C SER A 37 0.34 -12.40 -1.78
N ARG A 38 1.13 -13.49 -1.80
CA ARG A 38 1.00 -14.55 -2.82
C ARG A 38 -0.44 -15.09 -2.95
N LYS A 39 -1.17 -15.17 -1.83
CA LYS A 39 -2.59 -15.58 -1.83
C LYS A 39 -3.48 -14.57 -2.56
N ALA A 40 -3.26 -13.28 -2.32
CA ALA A 40 -3.96 -12.21 -3.05
C ALA A 40 -3.55 -12.23 -4.53
N MET A 41 -2.26 -12.29 -4.83
CA MET A 41 -1.74 -12.36 -6.20
C MET A 41 -2.39 -13.49 -7.02
N GLN A 42 -2.58 -14.68 -6.44
CA GLN A 42 -3.29 -15.79 -7.12
C GLN A 42 -4.74 -15.46 -7.50
N LYS A 43 -5.43 -14.61 -6.73
CA LYS A 43 -6.81 -14.19 -6.99
C LYS A 43 -6.89 -13.09 -8.06
N TYR A 44 -5.96 -12.13 -8.05
CA TYR A 44 -6.06 -10.92 -8.88
C TYR A 44 -5.16 -10.92 -10.12
N LEU A 45 -4.23 -11.87 -10.26
CA LEU A 45 -3.35 -11.99 -11.42
C LEU A 45 -3.72 -13.21 -12.26
N SER A 46 -3.49 -13.12 -13.57
CA SER A 46 -3.55 -14.30 -14.43
C SER A 46 -2.52 -15.35 -13.99
N LYS A 47 -2.77 -16.62 -14.32
CA LYS A 47 -1.87 -17.74 -13.97
C LYS A 47 -0.45 -17.51 -14.49
N GLU A 48 -0.34 -16.95 -15.69
CA GLU A 48 0.92 -16.63 -16.36
C GLU A 48 1.65 -15.49 -15.63
N THR A 49 0.94 -14.40 -15.32
CA THR A 49 1.50 -13.24 -14.61
C THR A 49 1.94 -13.62 -13.20
N TYR A 50 1.13 -14.38 -12.48
CA TYR A 50 1.45 -14.88 -11.15
C TYR A 50 2.74 -15.70 -11.17
N LYS A 51 2.84 -16.68 -12.08
CA LYS A 51 4.05 -17.51 -12.22
C LYS A 51 5.28 -16.67 -12.53
N ALA A 52 5.19 -15.77 -13.51
CA ALA A 52 6.29 -14.90 -13.89
C ALA A 52 6.77 -14.03 -12.72
N LEU A 53 5.83 -13.40 -12.00
CA LEU A 53 6.14 -12.57 -10.84
C LEU A 53 6.78 -13.40 -9.71
N THR A 54 6.23 -14.56 -9.37
CA THR A 54 6.82 -15.42 -8.33
C THR A 54 8.21 -15.90 -8.70
N GLN A 55 8.43 -16.26 -9.96
CA GLN A 55 9.76 -16.65 -10.43
C GLN A 55 10.75 -15.50 -10.33
N ALA A 56 10.34 -14.27 -10.68
CA ALA A 56 11.17 -13.09 -10.55
C ALA A 56 11.55 -12.82 -9.09
N ILE A 57 10.57 -12.90 -8.16
CA ILE A 57 10.78 -12.78 -6.72
C ILE A 57 11.78 -13.83 -6.22
N ASP A 58 11.56 -15.10 -6.57
CA ASP A 58 12.33 -16.23 -6.04
C ASP A 58 13.76 -16.30 -6.63
N SER A 59 13.96 -15.77 -7.85
CA SER A 59 15.27 -15.75 -8.53
C SER A 59 15.99 -14.41 -8.46
N GLY A 60 15.38 -13.37 -7.89
CA GLY A 60 15.94 -12.02 -7.85
C GLY A 60 16.11 -11.38 -9.24
N LYS A 61 15.32 -11.80 -10.23
CA LYS A 61 15.39 -11.29 -11.60
C LYS A 61 14.44 -10.10 -11.80
N PRO A 62 14.79 -9.15 -12.69
CA PRO A 62 13.88 -8.08 -13.05
C PRO A 62 12.64 -8.63 -13.77
N ILE A 63 11.52 -7.94 -13.58
CA ILE A 63 10.31 -8.14 -14.40
C ILE A 63 10.36 -7.23 -15.62
N ASP A 64 9.82 -7.70 -16.74
CA ASP A 64 9.63 -6.84 -17.90
C ASP A 64 8.45 -5.89 -17.69
N ARG A 65 8.37 -4.88 -18.55
CA ARG A 65 7.33 -3.83 -18.49
C ARG A 65 5.92 -4.37 -18.73
N GLN A 66 5.77 -5.44 -19.50
CA GLN A 66 4.47 -6.05 -19.78
C GLN A 66 3.94 -6.73 -18.51
N ILE A 67 4.77 -7.54 -17.85
CA ILE A 67 4.45 -8.15 -16.55
C ILE A 67 4.19 -7.07 -15.50
N ALA A 68 5.00 -6.01 -15.44
CA ALA A 68 4.79 -4.89 -14.51
C ALA A 68 3.40 -4.24 -14.68
N ASN A 69 2.95 -4.02 -15.92
CA ASN A 69 1.61 -3.45 -16.18
C ASN A 69 0.49 -4.39 -15.71
N LEU A 70 0.62 -5.70 -15.95
CA LEU A 70 -0.37 -6.69 -15.51
C LEU A 70 -0.43 -6.79 -13.98
N VAL A 71 0.73 -6.72 -13.32
CA VAL A 71 0.83 -6.70 -11.86
C VAL A 71 0.20 -5.42 -11.30
N ALA A 72 0.50 -4.25 -11.88
CA ALA A 72 -0.08 -2.98 -11.46
C ALA A 72 -1.61 -2.98 -11.56
N ALA A 73 -2.18 -3.48 -12.65
CA ALA A 73 -3.63 -3.60 -12.80
C ALA A 73 -4.26 -4.50 -11.71
N GLY A 74 -3.66 -5.66 -11.44
CA GLY A 74 -4.13 -6.56 -10.39
C GLY A 74 -4.00 -5.98 -8.97
N MET A 75 -2.89 -5.27 -8.71
CA MET A 75 -2.68 -4.54 -7.45
C MET A 75 -3.74 -3.45 -7.24
N ARG A 76 -4.03 -2.65 -8.28
CA ARG A 76 -5.06 -1.60 -8.22
C ARG A 76 -6.43 -2.20 -7.90
N MET A 77 -6.84 -3.25 -8.61
CA MET A 77 -8.12 -3.93 -8.35
C MET A 77 -8.23 -4.42 -6.90
N TRP A 78 -7.19 -5.08 -6.39
CA TRP A 78 -7.15 -5.54 -5.01
C TRP A 78 -7.25 -4.39 -4.00
N ALA A 79 -6.52 -3.29 -4.25
CA ALA A 79 -6.51 -2.13 -3.38
C ALA A 79 -7.87 -1.40 -3.39
N GLN A 80 -8.50 -1.28 -4.55
CA GLN A 80 -9.81 -0.64 -4.72
C GLN A 80 -10.93 -1.41 -4.04
N GLU A 81 -10.89 -2.74 -4.04
CA GLU A 81 -11.83 -3.57 -3.24
C GLU A 81 -11.73 -3.28 -1.72
N LYS A 82 -10.64 -2.66 -1.27
CA LYS A 82 -10.41 -2.24 0.11
C LYS A 82 -10.66 -0.74 0.33
N GLY A 83 -11.16 -0.02 -0.67
CA GLY A 83 -11.41 1.42 -0.59
C GLY A 83 -10.16 2.29 -0.69
N VAL A 84 -9.03 1.74 -1.16
CA VAL A 84 -7.81 2.51 -1.39
C VAL A 84 -7.97 3.39 -2.62
N THR A 85 -7.64 4.68 -2.48
CA THR A 85 -7.75 5.69 -3.55
C THR A 85 -6.40 6.25 -4.00
N HIS A 86 -5.34 6.00 -3.24
CA HIS A 86 -4.00 6.53 -3.46
C HIS A 86 -2.94 5.43 -3.37
N TYR A 87 -1.79 5.68 -4.00
CA TYR A 87 -0.59 4.88 -3.85
C TYR A 87 0.60 5.74 -3.44
N THR A 88 1.65 5.08 -2.97
CA THR A 88 2.92 5.71 -2.63
C THR A 88 4.07 4.74 -2.85
N HIS A 89 5.24 5.27 -3.21
CA HIS A 89 6.50 4.53 -3.15
C HIS A 89 7.02 4.60 -1.73
N TRP A 90 6.77 3.55 -0.94
CA TRP A 90 7.25 3.50 0.43
C TRP A 90 8.73 3.07 0.47
N PHE A 91 9.60 3.94 0.97
CA PHE A 91 11.03 3.66 1.18
C PHE A 91 11.58 4.48 2.35
N GLN A 92 12.73 4.07 2.89
CA GLN A 92 13.45 4.79 3.95
C GLN A 92 14.63 5.56 3.34
N PRO A 93 14.60 6.91 3.29
CA PRO A 93 15.72 7.70 2.77
C PRO A 93 16.88 7.76 3.77
N LEU A 94 18.10 7.98 3.28
CA LEU A 94 19.31 8.14 4.11
C LEU A 94 19.43 9.52 4.79
N THR A 95 18.33 10.29 4.85
CA THR A 95 18.31 11.68 5.31
C THR A 95 17.72 11.87 6.70
N ASP A 96 17.50 10.78 7.46
CA ASP A 96 16.85 10.77 8.80
C ASP A 96 15.46 11.47 8.88
N GLY A 97 14.87 11.79 7.73
CA GLY A 97 13.56 12.40 7.59
C GLY A 97 12.59 11.48 6.85
N THR A 98 11.29 11.69 7.02
CA THR A 98 10.26 10.93 6.29
C THR A 98 9.92 11.67 4.99
N ALA A 99 10.02 10.99 3.86
CA ALA A 99 9.44 11.46 2.59
C ALA A 99 8.10 10.76 2.41
N GLU A 100 7.01 11.53 2.37
CA GLU A 100 5.66 11.05 2.14
C GLU A 100 5.13 11.70 0.87
N LYS A 101 4.60 10.88 -0.05
CA LYS A 101 3.92 11.35 -1.26
C LYS A 101 2.74 10.44 -1.53
N HIS A 102 1.54 11.00 -1.64
CA HIS A 102 0.33 10.26 -2.00
C HIS A 102 -0.14 10.70 -3.37
N ASP A 103 -0.09 9.77 -4.32
CA ASP A 103 -0.60 9.98 -5.67
C ASP A 103 -1.93 9.24 -5.82
N ALA A 104 -2.96 9.92 -6.31
CA ALA A 104 -4.25 9.28 -6.57
C ALA A 104 -4.15 8.34 -7.79
N PHE A 105 -5.04 7.35 -7.88
CA PHE A 105 -5.18 6.57 -9.12
C PHE A 105 -5.80 7.37 -10.27
N VAL A 106 -6.39 8.54 -9.99
CA VAL A 106 -7.15 9.30 -10.98
C VAL A 106 -6.25 9.90 -12.05
N GLU A 107 -6.61 9.68 -13.31
CA GLU A 107 -5.92 10.16 -14.50
C GLU A 107 -6.93 10.63 -15.56
N HIS A 108 -6.50 11.50 -16.48
CA HIS A 108 -7.33 11.96 -17.59
C HIS A 108 -7.42 10.91 -18.69
N ASP A 109 -8.64 10.69 -19.23
CA ASP A 109 -8.87 9.72 -20.32
C ASP A 109 -8.50 10.24 -21.73
N GLY A 110 -8.12 11.52 -21.85
CA GLY A 110 -7.80 12.18 -23.11
C GLY A 110 -9.02 12.61 -23.95
N THR A 111 -10.23 12.26 -23.55
CA THR A 111 -11.51 12.60 -24.21
C THR A 111 -12.41 13.52 -23.38
N GLY A 112 -11.95 13.94 -22.19
CA GLY A 112 -12.66 14.87 -21.30
C GLY A 112 -13.27 14.21 -20.05
N GLY A 113 -13.04 12.92 -19.85
CA GLY A 113 -13.39 12.18 -18.64
C GLY A 113 -12.19 11.86 -17.75
N MET A 114 -12.46 11.12 -16.69
CA MET A 114 -11.47 10.64 -15.72
C MET A 114 -11.55 9.11 -15.65
N ILE A 115 -10.38 8.48 -15.50
CA ILE A 115 -10.24 7.06 -15.24
C ILE A 115 -9.37 6.86 -14.00
N GLU A 116 -9.43 5.69 -13.40
CA GLU A 116 -8.49 5.28 -12.36
C GLU A 116 -7.47 4.33 -12.98
N GLU A 117 -6.20 4.71 -13.02
CA GLU A 117 -5.09 3.94 -13.56
C GLU A 117 -3.98 3.74 -12.53
N PHE A 118 -3.33 2.58 -12.59
CA PHE A 118 -2.06 2.35 -11.93
C PHE A 118 -1.11 1.67 -12.93
N SER A 119 -0.13 2.43 -13.41
CA SER A 119 0.77 2.00 -14.49
C SER A 119 1.93 1.17 -13.97
N GLY A 120 2.31 0.11 -14.69
CA GLY A 120 3.49 -0.69 -14.39
C GLY A 120 4.80 0.10 -14.44
N LYS A 121 4.83 1.26 -15.11
CA LYS A 121 5.97 2.20 -15.07
C LYS A 121 6.29 2.67 -13.64
N LEU A 122 5.31 2.64 -12.74
CA LEU A 122 5.48 3.02 -11.34
C LEU A 122 6.10 1.88 -10.51
N LEU A 123 6.22 0.67 -11.06
CA LEU A 123 6.80 -0.49 -10.36
C LEU A 123 8.24 -0.80 -10.77
N VAL A 124 8.69 -0.28 -11.91
CA VAL A 124 10.00 -0.57 -12.47
C VAL A 124 10.83 0.69 -12.61
N GLN A 125 12.12 0.59 -12.31
CA GLN A 125 13.09 1.64 -12.57
C GLN A 125 13.34 1.71 -14.09
N GLN A 126 13.46 2.92 -14.64
CA GLN A 126 13.89 3.11 -16.04
C GLN A 126 15.35 2.71 -16.22
#